data_AF-M7AB87-F1
#
_entry.id   AF-M7AB87-F1
#
_cell.length_a   1.000
_cell.length_b   1.000
_cell.length_c   1.000
_cell.angle_alpha   90.00
_cell.angle_beta   90.00
_cell.angle_gamma   90.00
#
_symmetry.space_group_name_H-M   'P 1'
#
loop_
_entity.id
_entity.type
_entity.pdbx_description
1 polymer ?
#
loop_
_entity_poly.entity_id
_entity_poly.type
_entity_poly.pdbx_seq_one_letter_code
_entity_poly.pdbx_strand_id
1 'polypeptide(L)' 'MDNPGIREVGLFSEGSEDELEEVFPEIAVAAEECRFNDCSHNEEPNCGVVAAVKDGRISEARYFSYLKLRKN' A
#
# COMPACT_ATOMS: atom_id res chain seq x y z
N MET A 1 -4.65 12.09 28.68
CA MET A 1 -3.81 11.10 27.98
C MET A 1 -4.08 11.35 26.52
N ASP A 2 -3.32 12.29 25.98
CA ASP A 2 -3.60 12.97 24.73
C ASP A 2 -2.51 12.54 23.77
N ASN A 3 -2.75 11.45 23.06
CA ASN A 3 -2.07 11.22 21.80
C ASN A 3 -2.87 12.04 20.77
N PRO A 4 -2.37 13.21 20.30
CA PRO A 4 -3.02 13.91 19.21
C PRO A 4 -2.99 12.96 18.01
N GLY A 5 -4.18 12.45 17.69
CA GLY A 5 -4.43 11.62 16.53
C GLY A 5 -3.92 12.31 15.28
N ILE A 6 -3.09 11.57 14.56
CA ILE A 6 -2.97 11.52 13.10
C ILE A 6 -3.30 12.86 12.42
N ARG A 7 -2.23 13.61 12.14
CA ARG A 7 -2.26 14.71 11.17
C ARG A 7 -2.63 14.14 9.80
N GLU A 8 -3.88 14.37 9.43
CA GLU A 8 -4.36 14.77 8.10
C GLU A 8 -3.22 15.12 7.12
N VAL A 9 -3.06 14.36 6.03
CA VAL A 9 -3.17 14.80 4.63
C VAL A 9 -2.55 13.76 3.68
N GLY A 10 -3.39 13.00 2.99
CA GLY A 10 -2.96 12.08 1.94
C GLY A 10 -4.14 11.53 1.16
N LEU A 11 -4.91 12.43 0.53
CA LEU A 11 -5.77 12.14 -0.62
C LEU A 11 -6.73 10.95 -0.48
N PHE A 12 -7.96 11.26 -0.07
CA PHE A 12 -9.14 10.47 -0.43
C PHE A 12 -9.12 10.26 -1.95
N SER A 13 -8.65 9.09 -2.39
CA SER A 13 -8.65 8.69 -3.79
C SER A 13 -9.95 7.95 -4.00
N GLU A 14 -10.94 8.64 -4.56
CA GLU A 14 -12.28 8.09 -4.78
C GLU A 14 -12.21 6.78 -5.59
N GLY A 15 -12.31 5.65 -4.89
CA GLY A 15 -12.59 4.33 -5.47
C GLY A 15 -11.62 3.23 -5.01
N SER A 16 -12.15 2.24 -4.29
CA SER A 16 -11.61 0.87 -4.10
C SER A 16 -10.25 0.70 -3.38
N GLU A 17 -9.35 1.68 -3.46
CA GLU A 17 -8.00 1.60 -2.88
C GLU A 17 -8.05 1.65 -1.35
N ASP A 18 -8.84 2.54 -0.75
CA ASP A 18 -9.01 2.66 0.70
C ASP A 18 -9.48 1.33 1.35
N GLU A 19 -10.37 0.59 0.69
CA GLU A 19 -10.87 -0.70 1.18
C GLU A 19 -9.78 -1.78 1.16
N LEU A 20 -8.87 -1.72 0.19
CA LEU A 20 -7.73 -2.64 0.11
C LEU A 20 -6.64 -2.27 1.11
N GLU A 21 -6.45 -0.98 1.40
CA GLU A 21 -5.52 -0.53 2.43
C GLU A 21 -5.93 -1.01 3.82
N GLU A 22 -7.24 -1.03 4.12
CA GLU A 22 -7.79 -1.60 5.36
C GLU A 22 -7.56 -3.13 5.46
N VAL A 23 -7.66 -3.86 4.34
CA VAL A 23 -7.47 -5.33 4.29
C VAL A 23 -5.98 -5.72 4.23
N PHE A 24 -5.14 -4.83 3.71
CA PHE A 24 -3.71 -5.01 3.52
C PHE A 24 -2.91 -3.82 4.11
N PRO A 25 -2.96 -3.63 5.44
CA PRO A 25 -2.29 -2.50 6.09
C PRO A 25 -0.77 -2.53 5.90
N GLU A 26 -0.16 -3.70 5.77
CA GLU A 26 1.27 -3.81 5.46
C GLU A 26 1.63 -3.29 4.05
N ILE A 27 0.68 -3.35 3.12
CA ILE A 27 0.84 -2.80 1.77
C ILE A 27 0.65 -1.28 1.81
N ALA A 28 -0.35 -0.78 2.53
CA ALA A 28 -0.57 0.65 2.73
C ALA A 28 0.68 1.34 3.31
N VAL A 29 1.25 0.78 4.38
CA VAL A 29 2.49 1.30 4.98
C VAL A 29 3.67 1.27 4.01
N ALA A 30 3.81 0.20 3.22
CA ALA A 30 4.87 0.13 2.21
C ALA A 30 4.61 1.01 0.98
N ALA A 31 3.35 1.38 0.72
CA ALA A 31 2.97 2.30 -0.35
C ALA A 31 3.40 3.74 -0.04
N GLU A 32 3.50 4.12 1.23
CA GLU A 32 4.09 5.42 1.64
C GLU A 32 5.57 5.55 1.22
N GLU A 33 6.28 4.42 1.06
CA GLU A 33 7.67 4.38 0.56
C GLU A 33 7.75 4.40 -0.98
N CYS A 34 6.62 4.43 -1.69
CA CYS A 34 6.62 4.51 -3.15
C CYS A 34 7.09 5.88 -3.64
N ARG A 35 7.85 5.86 -4.74
CA ARG A 35 8.29 7.10 -5.40
C ARG A 35 7.14 7.88 -6.04
N PHE A 36 6.09 7.19 -6.46
CA PHE A 36 4.96 7.74 -7.23
C PHE A 36 3.67 7.60 -6.42
N ASN A 37 2.82 8.63 -6.46
CA ASN A 37 1.51 8.63 -5.79
C ASN A 37 0.50 7.76 -6.55
N ASP A 38 0.69 7.56 -7.84
CA ASP A 38 -0.10 6.71 -8.73
C ASP A 38 0.55 5.33 -8.93
N CYS A 39 1.35 4.88 -7.94
CA CYS A 39 2.05 3.61 -8.04
C CYS A 39 1.05 2.45 -8.11
N SER A 40 1.11 1.74 -9.22
CA SER A 40 0.37 0.52 -9.46
C SER A 40 0.88 -0.68 -8.66
N HIS A 41 1.98 -0.57 -7.92
CA HIS A 41 2.61 -1.66 -7.18
C HIS A 41 2.83 -2.96 -7.98
N ASN A 42 2.73 -2.94 -9.31
CA ASN A 42 2.79 -4.09 -10.20
C ASN A 42 4.13 -4.07 -10.95
N GLU A 43 5.21 -4.26 -10.18
CA GLU A 43 6.61 -4.33 -10.66
C GLU A 43 7.24 -3.00 -11.10
N GLU A 44 6.73 -1.87 -10.60
CA GLU A 44 7.34 -0.57 -10.89
C GLU A 44 8.72 -0.38 -10.21
N PRO A 45 9.65 0.30 -10.89
CA PRO A 45 10.94 0.64 -10.30
C PRO A 45 10.74 1.64 -9.15
N ASN A 46 11.35 1.35 -7.98
CA ASN A 46 11.21 2.13 -6.75
C ASN A 46 9.80 2.10 -6.12
N CYS A 47 9.08 0.99 -6.29
CA CYS A 47 7.89 0.70 -5.50
C CYS A 47 8.28 0.17 -4.11
N GLY A 48 7.83 0.85 -3.05
CA GLY A 48 8.07 0.47 -1.66
C GLY A 48 7.44 -0.88 -1.31
N VAL A 49 6.26 -1.18 -1.85
CA VAL A 49 5.60 -2.49 -1.70
C VAL A 49 6.46 -3.63 -2.28
N VAL A 50 6.97 -3.46 -3.52
CA VAL A 50 7.83 -4.48 -4.16
C VAL A 50 9.14 -4.64 -3.40
N ALA A 51 9.72 -3.55 -2.87
CA ALA A 51 10.90 -3.62 -2.00
C ALA A 51 10.59 -4.39 -0.72
N ALA A 52 9.46 -4.09 -0.05
CA ALA A 52 9.03 -4.78 1.16
C ALA A 52 8.76 -6.28 0.92
N VAL A 53 8.27 -6.67 -0.26
CA VAL A 53 8.15 -8.09 -0.65
C VAL A 53 9.52 -8.73 -0.78
N LYS A 54 10.47 -8.08 -1.47
CA LYS A 54 11.84 -8.57 -1.65
C LYS A 54 12.61 -8.69 -0.33
N ASP A 55 12.36 -7.77 0.59
CA ASP A 55 12.94 -7.77 1.94
C ASP A 55 12.29 -8.81 2.86
N GLY A 56 11.21 -9.47 2.43
CA GLY A 56 10.44 -10.42 3.23
C GLY A 56 9.54 -9.78 4.30
N ARG A 57 9.36 -8.44 4.27
CA ARG A 57 8.40 -7.71 5.12
C ARG A 57 6.96 -8.01 4.72
N ILE A 58 6.71 -8.22 3.43
CA ILE A 58 5.40 -8.62 2.88
C ILE A 58 5.55 -10.00 2.25
N SER A 59 4.67 -10.93 2.60
CA SER A 59 4.64 -12.23 1.94
C SER A 59 4.23 -12.10 0.48
N GLU A 60 4.92 -12.79 -0.44
CA GLU A 60 4.53 -12.87 -1.84
C GLU A 60 3.06 -13.26 -2.02
N ALA A 61 2.55 -14.19 -1.20
CA ALA A 61 1.15 -14.61 -1.25
C ALA A 61 0.16 -13.48 -0.92
N ARG A 62 0.51 -12.60 0.03
CA ARG A 62 -0.29 -11.42 0.38
C ARG A 62 -0.24 -10.39 -0.75
N TYR A 63 0.94 -10.13 -1.29
CA TYR A 63 1.13 -9.24 -2.44
C TYR A 63 0.33 -9.67 -3.67
N PHE A 64 0.39 -10.96 -4.05
CA PHE A 64 -0.41 -11.46 -5.17
C PHE A 64 -1.91 -11.42 -4.92
N SER A 65 -2.35 -11.62 -3.67
CA SER A 65 -3.77 -11.49 -3.29
C SER A 65 -4.26 -10.06 -3.46
N TYR A 66 -3.47 -9.08 -3.01
CA TYR A 66 -3.74 -7.66 -3.19
C TYR A 66 -3.85 -7.28 -4.68
N LEU A 67 -2.86 -7.67 -5.50
CA LEU A 67 -2.86 -7.39 -6.94
C LEU A 67 -4.08 -7.97 -7.66
N LYS A 68 -4.58 -9.13 -7.21
CA LYS A 68 -5.80 -9.74 -7.76
C LYS A 68 -7.03 -8.95 -7.39
N LEU A 69 -7.15 -8.52 -6.12
CA LEU A 69 -8.31 -7.78 -5.65
C LEU A 69 -8.38 -6.38 -6.25
N ARG A 70 -7.24 -5.71 -6.47
CA ARG A 70 -7.23 -4.39 -7.10
C ARG A 70 -7.56 -4.38 -8.59
N LYS A 71 -7.44 -5.51 -9.30
CA LYS A 71 -7.78 -5.63 -10.72
C LYS A 71 -9.26 -5.95 -10.97
N ASN A 72 -10.04 -6.19 -9.93
CA ASN A 72 -11.48 -6.45 -10.00
C ASN A 72 -12.27 -5.17 -9.75
#